data_AF-A0AA41W019-F1
#
_entry.id   AF-A0AA41W019-F1
#
_cell.length_a   1.000
_cell.length_b   1.000
_cell.length_c   1.000
_cell.angle_alpha   90.00
_cell.angle_beta   90.00
_cell.angle_gamma   90.00
#
_symmetry.space_group_name_H-M   'P 1'
#
loop_
_entity.id
_entity.type
_entity.pdbx_description
1 polymer ?
#
loop_
_entity_poly.entity_id
_entity_poly.type
_entity_poly.pdbx_seq_one_letter_code
_entity_poly.pdbx_strand_id
1 'polypeptide(L)'
;MSLAFSTSIGSTSFQSVICRLQHQRKVKMRQKEEIKMMAKPKKLNKTSTNNNGAGFGGGRKEQTWGCVKDCGACCKLDKGPSFATPEEIFENPDDIQLYKSMIGPDGWCIHYEQTTRTCSIYSDRPYFCRVEPGVFEDLYGIDGKRFNKEACGSCRDTIKAIYVQAHKNWKISIVVSGVQIVSPKLL
;
A
#
# COMPACT_ATOMS: atom_id res chain seq x y z
N MET A 1 42.47 -42.79 -5.40
CA MET A 1 42.48 -42.48 -3.96
C MET A 1 41.69 -41.19 -3.76
N SER A 2 40.67 -41.23 -2.89
CA SER A 2 39.88 -40.11 -2.37
C SER A 2 40.80 -39.01 -1.79
N LEU A 3 40.45 -37.72 -1.69
CA LEU A 3 39.35 -37.12 -0.92
C LEU A 3 38.99 -35.70 -1.41
N ALA A 4 37.74 -35.32 -1.16
CA ALA A 4 37.19 -33.96 -1.24
C ALA A 4 37.69 -33.04 -0.11
N PHE A 5 37.51 -31.72 -0.22
CA PHE A 5 36.81 -30.88 0.79
C PHE A 5 36.49 -29.49 0.22
N SER A 6 35.21 -29.12 0.39
CA SER A 6 34.61 -27.80 0.14
C SER A 6 35.01 -26.80 1.23
N THR A 7 35.09 -25.51 0.88
CA THR A 7 34.56 -24.42 1.74
C THR A 7 34.12 -23.24 0.88
N SER A 8 32.80 -23.05 0.83
CA SER A 8 32.14 -21.79 0.48
C SER A 8 32.25 -20.82 1.65
N ILE A 9 32.72 -19.59 1.42
CA ILE A 9 32.58 -18.48 2.38
C ILE A 9 31.68 -17.43 1.75
N GLY A 10 30.57 -17.19 2.45
CA GLY A 10 29.42 -16.41 2.01
C GLY A 10 29.70 -14.92 1.85
N SER A 11 29.11 -14.36 0.80
CA SER A 11 29.04 -12.93 0.54
C SER A 11 27.59 -12.48 0.65
N THR A 12 27.13 -12.22 1.87
CA THR A 12 25.83 -11.60 2.14
C THR A 12 25.94 -10.66 3.33
N SER A 13 26.62 -9.52 3.15
CA SER A 13 26.52 -8.41 4.12
C SER A 13 26.56 -7.06 3.40
N PHE A 14 27.41 -6.91 2.39
CA PHE A 14 27.61 -5.61 1.74
C PHE A 14 26.49 -5.20 0.76
N GLN A 15 25.84 -6.15 0.06
CA GLN A 15 24.80 -5.81 -0.93
C GLN A 15 23.51 -5.25 -0.29
N SER A 16 23.21 -5.61 0.97
CA SER A 16 22.00 -5.18 1.68
C SER A 16 22.09 -3.74 2.25
N VAL A 17 23.31 -3.28 2.56
CA VAL A 17 23.56 -1.93 3.10
C VAL A 17 23.48 -0.87 1.99
N ILE A 18 24.01 -1.18 0.80
CA ILE A 18 23.97 -0.25 -0.35
C ILE A 18 22.53 -0.02 -0.86
N CYS A 19 21.68 -1.06 -0.84
CA CYS A 19 20.26 -0.94 -1.21
C CYS A 19 19.49 -0.03 -0.22
N ARG A 20 19.75 -0.17 1.10
CA ARG A 20 19.16 0.68 2.15
C ARG A 20 19.58 2.15 2.05
N LEU A 21 20.84 2.43 1.74
CA LEU A 21 21.33 3.80 1.54
C LEU A 21 20.77 4.46 0.27
N GLN A 22 20.57 3.70 -0.81
CA GLN A 22 19.99 4.24 -2.05
C GLN A 22 18.49 4.53 -1.91
N HIS A 23 17.75 3.71 -1.15
CA HIS A 23 16.33 3.95 -0.89
C HIS A 23 16.12 5.16 0.03
N GLN A 24 16.84 5.23 1.16
CA GLN A 24 16.74 6.38 2.07
C GLN A 24 17.17 7.71 1.42
N ARG A 25 18.19 7.69 0.54
CA ARG A 25 18.59 8.89 -0.24
C ARG A 25 17.50 9.36 -1.21
N LYS A 26 16.75 8.45 -1.87
CA LYS A 26 15.66 8.83 -2.80
C LYS A 26 14.42 9.38 -2.08
N VAL A 27 14.11 8.92 -0.87
CA VAL A 27 12.98 9.44 -0.07
C VAL A 27 13.32 10.84 0.47
N LYS A 28 14.53 11.00 1.05
CA LYS A 28 14.97 12.27 1.65
C LYS A 28 15.16 13.39 0.61
N MET A 29 15.60 13.07 -0.61
CA MET A 29 15.74 14.05 -1.70
C MET A 29 14.37 14.53 -2.23
N ARG A 30 13.37 13.66 -2.34
CA ARG A 30 11.99 14.06 -2.71
C ARG A 30 11.36 15.01 -1.70
N GLN A 31 11.52 14.72 -0.41
CA GLN A 31 11.02 15.59 0.66
C GLN A 31 11.70 16.97 0.64
N LYS A 32 13.01 17.03 0.36
CA LYS A 32 13.77 18.30 0.29
C LYS A 32 13.37 19.17 -0.91
N GLU A 33 13.03 18.57 -2.05
CA GLU A 33 12.52 19.31 -3.22
C GLU A 33 11.12 19.89 -2.96
N GLU A 34 10.22 19.13 -2.32
CA GLU A 34 8.89 19.60 -1.96
C GLU A 34 8.94 20.79 -0.97
N ILE A 35 9.81 20.73 0.05
CA ILE A 35 10.02 21.85 0.98
C ILE A 35 10.57 23.09 0.26
N LYS A 36 11.48 22.93 -0.71
CA LYS A 36 12.03 24.05 -1.50
C LYS A 36 10.99 24.68 -2.42
N MET A 37 10.04 23.90 -2.94
CA MET A 37 8.93 24.39 -3.77
C MET A 37 7.89 25.18 -2.96
N MET A 38 7.71 24.84 -1.68
CA MET A 38 6.80 25.53 -0.75
C MET A 38 7.36 26.84 -0.19
N ALA A 39 8.69 27.00 -0.14
CA ALA A 39 9.35 28.20 0.38
C ALA A 39 9.43 29.38 -0.61
N LYS A 40 8.93 29.25 -1.84
CA LYS A 40 8.99 30.35 -2.83
C LYS A 40 7.81 31.31 -2.65
N PRO A 41 8.03 32.60 -2.31
CA PRO A 41 6.94 33.54 -2.10
C PRO A 41 6.20 33.83 -3.41
N LYS A 42 4.87 33.68 -3.40
CA LYS A 42 4.00 34.02 -4.53
C LYS A 42 3.92 35.55 -4.67
N LYS A 43 4.45 36.09 -5.78
CA LYS A 43 4.12 37.46 -6.21
C LYS A 43 2.63 37.52 -6.51
N LEU A 44 1.91 38.34 -5.75
CA LEU A 44 0.52 38.68 -6.00
C LEU A 44 0.46 39.58 -7.25
N ASN A 45 -0.26 39.17 -8.29
CA ASN A 45 -0.74 40.09 -9.30
C ASN A 45 -2.23 39.81 -9.54
N LYS A 46 -3.01 40.86 -9.26
CA LYS A 46 -4.46 40.96 -9.35
C LYS A 46 -4.82 41.40 -10.77
N THR A 47 -5.64 40.61 -11.47
CA THR A 47 -6.59 41.18 -12.45
C THR A 47 -7.79 40.25 -12.62
N SER A 48 -8.98 40.78 -12.30
CA SER A 48 -10.26 40.28 -12.79
C SER A 48 -10.30 40.36 -14.31
N THR A 49 -10.80 39.34 -15.00
CA THR A 49 -11.64 39.50 -16.19
C THR A 49 -12.38 38.18 -16.44
N ASN A 50 -13.70 38.29 -16.40
CA ASN A 50 -14.67 37.31 -16.85
C ASN A 50 -14.43 36.95 -18.32
N ASN A 51 -14.46 35.67 -18.69
CA ASN A 51 -14.88 35.27 -20.03
C ASN A 51 -15.36 33.81 -20.05
N ASN A 52 -16.58 33.66 -20.55
CA ASN A 52 -17.19 32.39 -20.92
C ASN A 52 -16.30 31.63 -21.90
N GLY A 53 -15.92 30.42 -21.54
CA GLY A 53 -15.26 29.46 -22.40
C GLY A 53 -15.76 28.07 -22.07
N ALA A 54 -16.53 27.49 -22.99
CA ALA A 54 -16.96 26.11 -22.95
C ALA A 54 -15.72 25.19 -22.88
N GLY A 55 -15.43 24.70 -21.67
CA GLY A 55 -14.36 23.75 -21.41
C GLY A 55 -14.96 22.42 -20.98
N PHE A 56 -14.73 21.37 -21.76
CA PHE A 56 -14.86 19.97 -21.33
C PHE A 56 -13.83 19.70 -20.22
N GLY A 57 -14.15 20.14 -19.01
CA GLY A 57 -13.36 19.92 -17.80
C GLY A 57 -14.24 19.20 -16.80
N GLY A 58 -14.52 17.91 -17.06
CA GLY A 58 -15.23 17.05 -16.12
C GLY A 58 -14.60 17.20 -14.74
N GLY A 59 -15.35 17.78 -13.80
CA GLY A 59 -14.89 17.98 -12.44
C GLY A 59 -14.34 16.66 -11.93
N ARG A 60 -13.03 16.63 -11.62
CA ARG A 60 -12.42 15.47 -10.97
C ARG A 60 -13.10 15.34 -9.62
N LYS A 61 -14.15 14.52 -9.54
CA LYS A 61 -14.72 14.10 -8.26
C LYS A 61 -13.58 13.51 -7.46
N GLU A 62 -13.23 14.19 -6.37
CA GLU A 62 -12.27 13.69 -5.40
C GLU A 62 -12.77 12.32 -4.94
N GLN A 63 -11.96 11.28 -5.18
CA GLN A 63 -12.36 9.91 -4.88
C GLN A 63 -12.37 9.76 -3.36
N THR A 64 -13.54 9.62 -2.76
CA THR A 64 -13.68 9.34 -1.34
C THR A 64 -13.33 7.88 -1.06
N TRP A 65 -12.58 7.65 0.02
CA TRP A 65 -12.22 6.32 0.46
C TRP A 65 -13.45 5.49 0.85
N GLY A 66 -13.43 4.22 0.45
CA GLY A 66 -14.44 3.24 0.82
C GLY A 66 -13.90 1.82 0.65
N CYS A 67 -14.13 0.97 1.66
CA CYS A 67 -13.75 -0.44 1.60
C CYS A 67 -14.67 -1.21 0.65
N VAL A 68 -14.07 -2.07 -0.18
CA VAL A 68 -14.82 -2.97 -1.07
C VAL A 68 -15.17 -4.24 -0.30
N LYS A 69 -16.47 -4.56 -0.25
CA LYS A 69 -16.96 -5.80 0.36
C LYS A 69 -16.44 -7.02 -0.43
N ASP A 70 -16.21 -8.12 0.28
CA ASP A 70 -15.77 -9.42 -0.27
C ASP A 70 -14.48 -9.36 -1.11
N CYS A 71 -13.62 -8.37 -0.83
CA CYS A 71 -12.33 -8.21 -1.48
C CYS A 71 -11.22 -8.96 -0.74
N GLY A 72 -11.10 -8.81 0.58
CA GLY A 72 -10.13 -9.55 1.41
C GLY A 72 -8.65 -9.24 1.21
N ALA A 73 -8.25 -8.43 0.22
CA ALA A 73 -6.83 -8.23 -0.14
C ALA A 73 -5.96 -7.64 0.99
N CYS A 74 -6.56 -6.85 1.89
CA CYS A 74 -5.87 -6.32 3.06
C CYS A 74 -5.50 -7.41 4.10
N CYS A 75 -6.20 -8.55 4.09
CA CYS A 75 -5.96 -9.66 5.01
C CYS A 75 -4.75 -10.52 4.63
N LYS A 76 -4.14 -10.32 3.45
CA LYS A 76 -2.82 -10.89 3.17
C LYS A 76 -1.76 -10.07 3.90
N LEU A 77 -1.33 -10.52 5.07
CA LEU A 77 -0.42 -9.79 5.94
C LEU A 77 1.05 -9.99 5.55
N ASP A 78 1.41 -11.18 5.09
CA ASP A 78 2.72 -11.44 4.49
C ASP A 78 2.63 -11.31 2.97
N LYS A 79 3.11 -10.17 2.45
CA LYS A 79 3.08 -9.84 1.02
C LYS A 79 4.46 -9.96 0.36
N GLY A 80 5.47 -10.46 1.09
CA GLY A 80 6.85 -10.58 0.62
C GLY A 80 7.64 -9.25 0.61
N PRO A 81 8.89 -9.27 0.10
CA PRO A 81 9.89 -8.21 0.33
C PRO A 81 9.65 -6.91 -0.45
N SER A 82 8.63 -6.86 -1.31
CA SER A 82 8.26 -5.64 -2.04
C SER A 82 7.38 -4.71 -1.20
N PHE A 83 6.92 -5.18 -0.04
CA PHE A 83 6.10 -4.44 0.91
C PHE A 83 6.90 -4.20 2.19
N ALA A 84 6.53 -3.13 2.91
CA ALA A 84 7.13 -2.82 4.19
C ALA A 84 6.85 -3.95 5.21
N THR A 85 7.85 -4.28 6.02
CA THR A 85 7.70 -5.29 7.08
C THR A 85 7.01 -4.68 8.30
N PRO A 86 6.40 -5.47 9.20
CA PRO A 86 5.78 -4.91 10.41
C PRO A 86 6.76 -4.11 11.28
N GLU A 87 8.04 -4.46 11.28
CA GLU A 87 9.09 -3.71 11.99
C GLU A 87 9.40 -2.34 11.37
N GLU A 88 9.06 -2.13 10.09
CA GLU A 88 9.21 -0.84 9.41
C GLU A 88 7.97 0.04 9.57
N ILE A 89 6.81 -0.56 9.84
CA ILE A 89 5.51 0.14 9.94
C ILE A 89 5.21 0.53 11.39
N PHE A 90 5.48 -0.36 12.35
CA PHE A 90 5.13 -0.15 13.75
C PHE A 90 6.35 0.24 14.57
N GLU A 91 6.20 1.28 15.38
CA GLU A 91 7.21 1.67 16.37
C GLU A 91 7.09 0.86 17.67
N ASN A 92 5.86 0.44 18.01
CA ASN A 92 5.57 -0.31 19.23
C ASN A 92 5.85 -1.82 19.05
N PRO A 93 6.71 -2.44 19.88
CA PRO A 93 6.96 -3.88 19.81
C PRO A 93 5.72 -4.76 20.04
N ASP A 94 4.75 -4.31 20.84
CA ASP A 94 3.53 -5.08 21.12
C ASP A 94 2.65 -5.20 19.87
N ASP A 95 2.58 -4.13 19.07
CA ASP A 95 1.85 -4.12 17.80
C ASP A 95 2.52 -5.01 16.76
N ILE A 96 3.86 -5.05 16.73
CA ILE A 96 4.62 -5.97 15.87
C ILE A 96 4.30 -7.41 16.24
N GLN A 97 4.29 -7.74 17.54
CA GLN A 97 3.96 -9.09 18.01
C GLN A 97 2.52 -9.47 17.67
N LEU A 98 1.57 -8.57 17.90
CA LEU A 98 0.17 -8.78 17.55
C LEU A 98 0.02 -9.02 16.04
N TYR A 99 0.58 -8.16 15.21
CA TYR A 99 0.54 -8.31 13.75
C TYR A 99 1.07 -9.67 13.30
N LYS A 100 2.24 -10.09 13.83
CA LYS A 100 2.86 -11.39 13.52
C LYS A 100 2.03 -12.57 13.98
N SER A 101 1.43 -12.51 15.17
CA SER A 101 0.58 -13.59 15.70
C SER A 101 -0.66 -13.85 14.84
N MET A 102 -1.12 -12.83 14.10
CA MET A 102 -2.26 -12.94 13.19
C MET A 102 -1.87 -13.54 11.84
N ILE A 103 -0.59 -13.71 11.52
CA ILE A 103 -0.13 -14.29 10.24
C ILE A 103 -0.16 -15.80 10.33
N GLY A 104 -0.99 -16.44 9.49
CA GLY A 104 -1.03 -17.88 9.31
C GLY A 104 0.16 -18.41 8.49
N PRO A 105 0.33 -19.74 8.41
CA PRO A 105 1.44 -20.37 7.69
C PRO A 105 1.42 -20.10 6.17
N ASP A 106 0.26 -19.72 5.62
CA ASP A 106 0.06 -19.34 4.24
C ASP A 106 0.26 -17.83 4.00
N GLY A 107 0.64 -17.07 5.02
CA GLY A 107 0.83 -15.62 4.96
C GLY A 107 -0.47 -14.80 4.99
N TRP A 108 -1.62 -15.45 5.15
CA TRP A 108 -2.92 -14.78 5.32
C TRP A 108 -3.25 -14.60 6.81
N CYS A 109 -4.11 -13.64 7.11
CA CYS A 109 -4.62 -13.46 8.46
C CYS A 109 -5.39 -14.71 8.93
N ILE A 110 -5.12 -15.20 10.14
CA ILE A 110 -5.80 -16.38 10.72
C ILE A 110 -7.32 -16.20 10.88
N HIS A 111 -7.79 -14.95 10.92
CA HIS A 111 -9.22 -14.60 11.01
C HIS A 111 -9.89 -14.38 9.66
N TYR A 112 -9.15 -14.53 8.55
CA TYR A 112 -9.69 -14.37 7.21
C TYR A 112 -10.26 -15.68 6.68
N GLU A 113 -11.56 -15.66 6.38
CA GLU A 113 -12.24 -16.76 5.72
C GLU A 113 -12.10 -16.60 4.19
N GLN A 114 -11.37 -17.52 3.56
CA GLN A 114 -11.04 -17.40 2.13
C GLN A 114 -12.25 -17.66 1.22
N THR A 115 -13.19 -18.50 1.68
CA THR A 115 -14.37 -18.90 0.90
C THR A 115 -15.36 -17.75 0.75
N THR A 116 -15.70 -17.09 1.86
CA THR A 116 -16.62 -15.95 1.91
C THR A 116 -15.91 -14.61 1.70
N ARG A 117 -14.58 -14.58 1.81
CA ARG A 117 -13.74 -13.37 1.77
C ARG A 117 -14.08 -12.35 2.85
N THR A 118 -14.48 -12.85 4.03
CA THR A 118 -14.85 -12.05 5.20
C THR A 118 -13.85 -12.25 6.34
N CYS A 119 -13.78 -11.26 7.25
CA CYS A 119 -13.00 -11.38 8.48
C CYS A 119 -13.93 -11.77 9.64
N SER A 120 -13.60 -12.81 10.40
CA SER A 120 -14.42 -13.27 11.54
C SER A 120 -14.50 -12.25 12.68
N ILE A 121 -13.45 -11.43 12.86
CA ILE A 121 -13.38 -10.38 13.87
C ILE A 121 -13.62 -8.99 13.28
N TYR A 122 -14.44 -8.84 12.23
CA TYR A 122 -14.55 -7.58 11.48
C TYR A 122 -14.83 -6.35 12.36
N SER A 123 -15.67 -6.52 13.39
CA SER A 123 -16.03 -5.49 14.37
C SER A 123 -14.92 -5.19 15.37
N ASP A 124 -14.14 -6.20 15.76
CA ASP A 124 -13.10 -6.14 16.79
C ASP A 124 -11.69 -6.04 16.19
N ARG A 125 -11.59 -5.66 14.90
CA ARG A 125 -10.31 -5.55 14.21
C ARG A 125 -9.39 -4.56 14.93
N PRO A 126 -8.08 -4.91 15.05
CA PRO A 126 -7.07 -3.98 15.54
C PRO A 126 -7.04 -2.69 14.72
N TYR A 127 -6.56 -1.60 15.32
CA TYR A 127 -6.55 -0.29 14.68
C TYR A 127 -5.79 -0.30 13.35
N PHE A 128 -4.67 -1.00 13.25
CA PHE A 128 -3.86 -1.09 12.02
C PHE A 128 -4.55 -1.82 10.86
N CYS A 129 -5.61 -2.59 11.14
CA CYS A 129 -6.46 -3.20 10.10
C CYS A 129 -7.54 -2.23 9.59
N ARG A 130 -7.72 -1.08 10.24
CA ARG A 130 -8.71 -0.06 9.88
C ARG A 130 -8.03 1.00 9.02
N VAL A 131 -8.69 1.33 7.91
CA VAL A 131 -8.23 2.39 7.01
C VAL A 131 -9.00 3.63 7.40
N GLU A 132 -8.49 4.30 8.42
CA GLU A 132 -9.01 5.53 9.00
C GLU A 132 -7.93 6.63 8.91
N PRO A 133 -8.33 7.91 8.82
CA PRO A 133 -7.38 9.00 8.67
C PRO A 133 -6.40 9.11 9.83
N GLY A 134 -6.85 8.96 11.09
CA GLY A 134 -5.96 9.02 12.26
C GLY A 134 -4.89 7.92 12.23
N VAL A 135 -5.29 6.67 11.93
CA VAL A 135 -4.35 5.55 11.80
C VAL A 135 -3.31 5.79 10.70
N PHE A 136 -3.72 6.41 9.58
CA PHE A 136 -2.80 6.74 8.48
C PHE A 136 -1.85 7.89 8.80
N GLU A 137 -2.30 8.84 9.61
CA GLU A 137 -1.45 9.90 10.13
C GLU A 137 -0.41 9.33 11.10
N ASP A 138 -0.84 8.48 12.03
CA ASP A 138 0.04 7.87 13.04
C ASP A 138 1.07 6.92 12.43
N LEU A 139 0.66 6.03 11.52
CA LEU A 139 1.55 5.00 10.97
C LEU A 139 2.41 5.48 9.78
N TYR A 140 1.92 6.45 9.00
CA TYR A 140 2.55 6.84 7.74
C TYR A 140 2.79 8.36 7.59
N GLY A 141 2.36 9.18 8.56
CA GLY A 141 2.47 10.64 8.47
C GLY A 141 1.61 11.25 7.36
N ILE A 142 0.51 10.58 6.98
CA ILE A 142 -0.38 11.04 5.90
C ILE A 142 -1.50 11.90 6.47
N ASP A 143 -1.45 13.20 6.17
CA ASP A 143 -2.51 14.16 6.54
C ASP A 143 -3.88 13.79 5.95
N GLY A 144 -4.95 14.08 6.71
CA GLY A 144 -6.33 13.80 6.33
C GLY A 144 -6.77 14.36 4.97
N LYS A 145 -6.15 15.44 4.47
CA LYS A 145 -6.42 15.99 3.12
C LYS A 145 -5.96 15.06 2.02
N ARG A 146 -4.90 14.27 2.25
CA ARG A 146 -4.36 13.31 1.28
C ARG A 146 -4.87 11.88 1.51
N PHE A 147 -5.41 11.60 2.70
CA PHE A 147 -5.91 10.29 3.10
C PHE A 147 -6.70 9.56 2.02
N ASN A 148 -7.75 10.21 1.49
CA ASN A 148 -8.64 9.58 0.50
C ASN A 148 -7.88 9.05 -0.74
N LYS A 149 -6.95 9.86 -1.26
CA LYS A 149 -6.14 9.50 -2.43
C LYS A 149 -5.17 8.37 -2.11
N GLU A 150 -4.47 8.46 -0.98
CA GLU A 150 -3.46 7.48 -0.57
C GLU A 150 -4.09 6.13 -0.19
N ALA A 151 -5.20 6.14 0.56
CA ALA A 151 -5.96 4.95 0.93
C ALA A 151 -6.51 4.23 -0.31
N CYS A 152 -7.12 4.97 -1.26
CA CYS A 152 -7.59 4.38 -2.51
C CYS A 152 -6.44 3.85 -3.38
N GLY A 153 -5.28 4.52 -3.38
CA GLY A 153 -4.08 4.06 -4.08
C GLY A 153 -3.56 2.75 -3.50
N SER A 154 -3.24 2.77 -2.21
CA SER A 154 -2.73 1.62 -1.45
C SER A 154 -3.65 0.39 -1.55
N CYS A 155 -4.97 0.58 -1.47
CA CYS A 155 -5.93 -0.51 -1.64
C CYS A 155 -5.87 -1.11 -3.05
N ARG A 156 -5.86 -0.27 -4.10
CA ARG A 156 -5.76 -0.75 -5.49
C ARG A 156 -4.46 -1.49 -5.75
N ASP A 157 -3.35 -1.00 -5.23
CA ASP A 157 -2.04 -1.63 -5.43
C ASP A 157 -1.94 -2.95 -4.66
N THR A 158 -2.53 -3.01 -3.46
CA THR A 158 -2.66 -4.26 -2.71
C THR A 158 -3.50 -5.29 -3.47
N ILE A 159 -4.67 -4.91 -4.00
CA ILE A 159 -5.53 -5.81 -4.79
C ILE A 159 -4.77 -6.36 -6.00
N LYS A 160 -4.02 -5.51 -6.71
CA LYS A 160 -3.20 -5.93 -7.85
C LYS A 160 -2.10 -6.92 -7.42
N ALA A 161 -1.39 -6.62 -6.34
CA ALA A 161 -0.33 -7.47 -5.87
C ALA A 161 -0.85 -8.87 -5.46
N ILE A 162 -1.98 -8.93 -4.76
CA ILE A 162 -2.52 -10.21 -4.29
C ILE A 162 -3.17 -11.01 -5.41
N TYR A 163 -4.04 -10.39 -6.22
CA TYR A 163 -4.86 -11.13 -7.18
C TYR A 163 -4.32 -11.13 -8.61
N VAL A 164 -3.58 -10.10 -9.01
CA VAL A 164 -3.06 -9.99 -10.39
C VAL A 164 -1.67 -10.60 -10.51
N GLN A 165 -0.78 -10.45 -9.52
CA GLN A 165 0.52 -11.13 -9.58
C GLN A 165 0.40 -12.65 -9.42
N ALA A 166 -0.66 -13.13 -8.77
CA ALA A 166 -0.97 -14.56 -8.66
C ALA A 166 -1.40 -15.20 -10.00
N HIS A 167 -1.92 -14.42 -10.96
CA HIS A 167 -2.40 -14.92 -12.24
C HIS A 167 -1.98 -13.97 -13.37
N LYS A 168 -0.98 -14.36 -14.18
CA LYS A 168 -0.53 -13.61 -15.38
C LYS A 168 -1.62 -13.32 -16.43
N ASN A 169 -2.87 -13.77 -16.24
CA ASN A 169 -3.97 -13.65 -17.19
C ASN A 169 -5.31 -13.14 -16.60
N TRP A 170 -5.36 -12.62 -15.36
CA TRP A 170 -6.62 -12.11 -14.81
C TRP A 170 -6.86 -10.63 -15.11
N LYS A 171 -7.95 -10.30 -15.82
CA LYS A 171 -8.38 -8.92 -16.09
C LYS A 171 -9.32 -8.44 -14.97
N ILE A 172 -8.85 -7.54 -14.11
CA ILE A 172 -9.70 -6.87 -13.13
C ILE A 172 -10.43 -5.71 -13.81
N SER A 173 -11.76 -5.79 -13.88
CA SER A 173 -12.61 -4.66 -14.27
C SER A 173 -13.10 -3.97 -13.01
N ILE A 174 -12.54 -2.79 -12.71
CA ILE A 174 -13.06 -1.91 -11.66
C ILE A 174 -14.29 -1.21 -12.24
N VAL A 175 -15.48 -1.62 -11.83
CA VAL A 175 -16.73 -0.95 -12.22
C VAL A 175 -17.10 0.07 -11.14
N VAL A 176 -17.77 1.15 -11.53
CA VAL A 176 -18.13 2.28 -10.65
C VAL A 176 -18.99 1.85 -9.44
N SER A 177 -19.52 0.61 -9.44
CA SER A 177 -20.33 0.02 -8.37
C SER A 177 -19.64 -1.08 -7.56
N GLY A 178 -18.34 -1.35 -7.76
CA GLY A 178 -17.59 -2.37 -7.03
C GLY A 178 -16.47 -3.02 -7.85
N VAL A 179 -15.56 -3.73 -7.17
CA VAL A 179 -14.51 -4.52 -7.83
C VAL A 179 -15.10 -5.88 -8.20
N GLN A 180 -15.34 -6.12 -9.49
CA GLN A 180 -15.75 -7.42 -9.97
C GLN A 180 -14.52 -8.18 -10.48
N ILE A 181 -14.10 -9.19 -9.72
CA ILE A 181 -13.00 -10.07 -10.15
C ILE A 181 -13.61 -11.15 -11.06
N VAL A 182 -13.50 -10.98 -12.38
CA VAL A 182 -14.13 -11.84 -13.40
C VAL A 182 -13.17 -12.93 -13.84
N SER A 183 -13.30 -14.15 -13.30
CA SER A 183 -12.44 -15.29 -13.67
C SER A 183 -12.31 -15.43 -15.19
N PRO A 184 -11.12 -15.72 -15.74
CA PRO A 184 -11.03 -16.11 -17.15
C PRO A 184 -11.86 -17.39 -17.29
N LYS A 185 -12.93 -17.33 -18.10
CA LYS A 185 -13.62 -18.55 -18.55
C LYS A 185 -12.55 -19.46 -19.13
N LEU A 186 -12.44 -20.69 -18.60
CA LEU A 186 -11.73 -21.76 -19.28
C LEU A 186 -12.39 -21.88 -20.67
N LEU A 187 -11.63 -21.52 -21.69
CA LEU A 187 -11.86 -21.90 -23.08
C LEU A 187 -11.06 -23.17 -23.32
#